data_AF-A0A1T4USA5-F1
#
_entry.id   AF-A0A1T4USA5-F1
#
_cell.length_a   1.000
_cell.length_b   1.000
_cell.length_c   1.000
_cell.angle_alpha   90.00
_cell.angle_beta   90.00
_cell.angle_gamma   90.00
#
_symmetry.space_group_name_H-M   'P 1'
#
loop_
_entity.id
_entity.type
_entity.pdbx_description
1 polymer ?
#
loop_
_entity_poly.entity_id
_entity_poly.type
_entity_poly.pdbx_seq_one_letter_code
_entity_poly.pdbx_strand_id
1 'polypeptide(L)'
;MKDFSAHGRYHFVVKQKVAVVPATAFPVLYLEGEDGYTIMWSLVDYFIAYPSRSETWMRDTARAVGLFYDYCTACRNTNADRRTQLRKFMSSLENGTVDVDTKIDPTGLYWAPTGITKAKRLW
;
A
#
# COMPACT_ATOMS: atom_id res chain seq x y z
N MET A 1 -1.45 -8.87 21.98
CA MET A 1 -2.49 -8.49 21.02
C MET A 1 -1.85 -8.52 19.64
N LYS A 2 -2.24 -9.42 18.72
CA LYS A 2 -1.71 -9.39 17.34
C LYS A 2 -2.12 -8.05 16.72
N ASP A 3 -1.17 -7.29 16.21
CA ASP A 3 -1.45 -5.99 15.60
C ASP A 3 -2.07 -6.24 14.22
N PHE A 4 -3.40 -6.22 14.15
CA PHE A 4 -4.14 -6.46 12.91
C PHE A 4 -4.11 -5.18 12.06
N SER A 5 -3.07 -5.04 11.24
CA SER A 5 -2.94 -3.95 10.27
C SER A 5 -3.21 -4.45 8.85
N ALA A 6 -3.73 -3.58 7.98
CA ALA A 6 -3.87 -3.86 6.56
C ALA A 6 -2.54 -4.36 5.99
N HIS A 7 -2.56 -5.53 5.33
CA HIS A 7 -1.36 -6.22 4.86
C HIS A 7 -1.36 -6.30 3.34
N GLY A 8 -0.16 -6.42 2.76
CA GLY A 8 0.01 -6.52 1.33
C GLY A 8 -0.51 -7.84 0.78
N ARG A 9 -1.35 -7.78 -0.25
CA ARG A 9 -1.89 -8.94 -0.96
C ARG A 9 -1.24 -9.16 -2.32
N TYR A 10 -1.03 -8.07 -3.06
CA TYR A 10 -0.47 -8.03 -4.42
C TYR A 10 0.75 -7.11 -4.47
N HIS A 11 1.31 -6.76 -3.32
CA HIS A 11 2.51 -5.96 -3.22
C HIS A 11 3.36 -6.36 -2.01
N PHE A 12 4.63 -6.00 -2.06
CA PHE A 12 5.50 -6.01 -0.89
C PHE A 12 6.57 -4.92 -1.01
N VAL A 13 7.16 -4.55 0.12
CA VAL A 13 8.22 -3.52 0.20
C VAL A 13 9.50 -4.15 0.71
N VAL A 14 10.60 -3.99 -0.03
CA VAL A 14 11.93 -4.49 0.35
C VAL A 14 12.88 -3.32 0.54
N LYS A 15 13.62 -3.31 1.65
CA LYS A 15 14.73 -2.37 1.82
C LYS A 15 15.95 -2.88 1.06
N GLN A 16 16.39 -2.16 0.04
CA GLN A 16 17.53 -2.57 -0.77
C GLN A 16 18.32 -1.38 -1.32
N LYS A 17 19.58 -1.63 -1.67
CA LYS A 17 20.43 -0.66 -2.35
C LYS A 17 20.04 -0.55 -3.82
N VAL A 18 20.11 0.66 -4.36
CA VAL A 18 19.86 0.93 -5.78
C VAL A 18 21.20 1.27 -6.43
N ALA A 19 21.47 0.72 -7.62
CA ALA A 19 22.77 0.86 -8.29
C ALA A 19 23.20 2.31 -8.51
N VAL A 20 22.23 3.21 -8.71
CA VAL A 20 22.46 4.66 -8.90
C VAL A 20 23.00 5.34 -7.63
N VAL A 21 22.63 4.85 -6.44
CA VAL A 21 23.06 5.39 -5.14
C VAL A 21 23.44 4.22 -4.20
N PRO A 22 24.59 3.55 -4.43
CA PRO A 22 24.92 2.30 -3.76
C PRO A 22 25.23 2.45 -2.26
N ALA A 23 25.45 3.69 -1.79
CA ALA A 23 25.68 4.00 -0.39
C ALA A 23 24.39 3.93 0.46
N THR A 24 23.21 4.07 -0.15
CA THR A 24 21.93 4.22 0.55
C THR A 24 20.97 3.11 0.15
N ALA A 25 20.31 2.51 1.14
CA ALA A 25 19.22 1.57 0.91
C ALA A 25 17.88 2.29 1.00
N PHE A 26 16.99 2.01 0.05
CA PHE A 26 15.67 2.61 -0.05
C PHE A 26 14.59 1.53 0.11
N PRO A 27 13.40 1.88 0.62
CA PRO A 27 12.23 1.02 0.50
C PRO A 27 11.77 0.98 -0.96
N VAL A 28 11.85 -0.21 -1.56
CA VAL A 28 11.45 -0.47 -2.94
C VAL A 28 10.12 -1.23 -2.95
N LEU A 29 9.12 -0.64 -3.60
CA LEU A 29 7.79 -1.21 -3.75
C LEU A 29 7.74 -2.14 -4.98
N TYR A 30 7.41 -3.40 -4.74
CA TYR A 30 7.13 -4.41 -5.76
C TYR A 30 5.63 -4.62 -5.88
N LEU A 31 5.12 -4.61 -7.10
CA LEU A 31 3.71 -4.80 -7.44
C LEU A 31 3.55 -6.06 -8.30
N GLU A 32 2.60 -6.91 -7.96
CA GLU A 32 2.26 -8.11 -8.72
C GLU A 32 1.48 -7.73 -9.98
N GLY A 33 2.01 -8.09 -11.15
CA GLY A 33 1.36 -7.99 -12.45
C GLY A 33 1.23 -9.35 -13.13
N GLU A 34 0.81 -9.35 -14.40
CA GLU A 34 0.55 -10.59 -15.16
C GLU A 34 1.82 -11.45 -15.35
N ASP A 35 2.98 -10.80 -15.53
CA ASP A 35 4.27 -11.47 -15.75
C ASP A 35 5.12 -11.60 -14.46
N GLY A 36 4.50 -11.47 -13.29
CA GLY A 36 5.17 -11.49 -11.98
C GLY A 36 5.35 -10.09 -11.38
N TYR A 37 6.41 -9.88 -10.60
CA TYR A 37 6.58 -8.64 -9.81
C TYR A 37 7.37 -7.57 -10.56
N THR A 38 6.81 -6.36 -10.61
CA THR A 38 7.46 -5.16 -11.17
C THR A 38 7.77 -4.13 -10.09
N ILE A 39 8.92 -3.46 -10.21
CA ILE A 39 9.32 -2.38 -9.32
C ILE A 39 8.61 -1.08 -9.72
N MET A 40 8.07 -0.35 -8.74
CA MET A 40 7.56 1.01 -8.96
C MET A 40 8.71 2.03 -8.98
N TRP A 41 9.44 2.10 -10.10
CA TRP A 41 10.61 2.96 -10.25
C TRP A 41 10.32 4.44 -9.99
N SER A 42 9.14 4.93 -10.37
CA SER A 42 8.73 6.32 -10.12
C SER A 42 8.78 6.69 -8.62
N LEU A 43 8.52 5.73 -7.73
CA LEU A 43 8.61 5.96 -6.28
C LEU A 43 10.08 5.93 -5.80
N VAL A 44 10.91 5.06 -6.37
CA VAL A 44 12.35 5.00 -6.09
C VAL A 44 13.02 6.30 -6.52
N ASP A 45 12.74 6.77 -7.73
CA ASP A 45 13.26 8.02 -8.28
C ASP A 45 12.86 9.22 -7.41
N TYR A 46 11.62 9.21 -6.90
CA TYR A 46 11.15 10.21 -5.95
C TYR A 46 11.97 10.20 -4.65
N PHE A 47 12.24 9.03 -4.06
CA PHE A 47 13.04 8.96 -2.84
C PHE A 47 14.50 9.38 -3.05
N ILE A 48 15.06 9.10 -4.23
CA ILE A 48 16.40 9.56 -4.61
C ILE A 48 16.42 11.09 -4.77
N ALA A 49 15.40 11.68 -5.38
CA ALA A 49 15.30 13.13 -5.58
C ALA A 49 15.07 13.92 -4.28
N TYR A 50 14.45 13.30 -3.27
CA TYR A 50 14.12 13.93 -1.99
C TYR A 50 14.71 13.19 -0.78
N PRO A 51 16.06 13.14 -0.65
CA PRO A 51 16.74 12.36 0.39
C PRO A 51 16.58 12.92 1.80
N SER A 52 16.02 14.13 1.95
CA SER A 52 15.74 14.73 3.27
C SER A 52 14.57 14.08 4.01
N ARG A 53 13.79 13.21 3.34
CA ARG A 53 12.72 12.43 3.98
C ARG A 53 13.31 11.32 4.85
N SER A 54 12.68 11.04 5.99
CA SER A 54 13.13 9.95 6.85
C SER A 54 12.83 8.59 6.23
N GLU A 55 13.64 7.58 6.54
CA GLU A 55 13.40 6.20 6.11
C GLU A 55 12.01 5.70 6.51
N THR A 56 11.57 6.03 7.74
CA THR A 56 10.23 5.70 8.23
C THR A 56 9.16 6.28 7.32
N TRP A 57 9.27 7.56 6.95
CA TRP A 57 8.32 8.19 6.05
C TRP A 57 8.31 7.52 4.67
N MET A 58 9.48 7.28 4.08
CA MET A 58 9.59 6.60 2.78
C MET A 58 8.95 5.20 2.80
N ARG A 59 9.18 4.43 3.88
CA ARG A 59 8.59 3.10 4.04
C ARG A 59 7.07 3.16 4.19
N ASP A 60 6.56 4.09 4.98
CA ASP A 60 5.12 4.26 5.21
C ASP A 60 4.44 4.73 3.90
N THR A 61 5.07 5.62 3.13
CA THR A 61 4.62 6.00 1.79
C THR A 61 4.60 4.81 0.83
N ALA A 62 5.68 4.02 0.75
CA ALA A 62 5.71 2.84 -0.12
C ALA A 62 4.63 1.82 0.25
N ARG A 63 4.41 1.60 1.54
CA ARG A 63 3.33 0.73 2.04
C ARG A 63 1.96 1.27 1.66
N ALA A 64 1.72 2.57 1.81
CA ALA A 64 0.44 3.18 1.48
C ALA A 64 0.10 3.07 -0.01
N VAL A 65 1.07 3.34 -0.88
CA VAL A 65 0.91 3.20 -2.34
C VAL A 65 0.65 1.73 -2.71
N GLY A 66 1.37 0.80 -2.08
CA GLY A 66 1.13 -0.63 -2.26
C GLY A 66 -0.26 -1.09 -1.82
N LEU A 67 -0.74 -0.63 -0.65
CA LEU A 67 -2.10 -0.93 -0.19
C LEU A 67 -3.15 -0.35 -1.14
N PHE A 68 -2.93 0.85 -1.67
CA PHE A 68 -3.83 1.41 -2.68
C PHE A 68 -3.86 0.56 -3.96
N TYR A 69 -2.70 0.07 -4.41
CA TYR A 69 -2.61 -0.86 -5.53
C TYR A 69 -3.40 -2.15 -5.26
N ASP A 70 -3.26 -2.74 -4.08
CA ASP A 70 -3.99 -3.95 -3.70
C ASP A 70 -5.50 -3.72 -3.75
N TYR A 71 -5.95 -2.59 -3.20
CA TYR A 71 -7.35 -2.21 -3.21
C TYR A 71 -7.90 -2.05 -4.62
N CYS A 72 -7.17 -1.32 -5.48
CA CYS A 72 -7.55 -1.14 -6.87
C CYS A 72 -7.61 -2.48 -7.61
N THR A 73 -6.66 -3.38 -7.36
CA THR A 73 -6.61 -4.70 -7.99
C THR A 73 -7.78 -5.58 -7.56
N ALA A 74 -8.10 -5.62 -6.27
CA ALA A 74 -9.27 -6.33 -5.73
C ALA A 74 -10.60 -5.77 -6.25
N CYS A 75 -10.69 -4.44 -6.43
CA CYS A 75 -11.90 -3.74 -6.82
C CYS A 75 -11.96 -3.39 -8.33
N ARG A 76 -11.12 -4.02 -9.17
CA ARG A 76 -10.98 -3.72 -10.62
C ARG A 76 -12.29 -3.71 -11.40
N ASN A 77 -13.28 -4.50 -10.97
CA ASN A 77 -14.59 -4.61 -11.63
C ASN A 77 -15.56 -3.46 -11.30
N THR A 78 -15.13 -2.46 -10.53
CA THR A 78 -15.95 -1.29 -10.20
C THR A 78 -15.74 -0.20 -11.25
N ASN A 79 -16.80 0.21 -11.96
CA ASN A 79 -16.80 1.39 -12.86
C ASN A 79 -16.69 2.73 -12.09
N ALA A 80 -16.07 2.74 -10.91
CA ALA A 80 -15.92 3.91 -10.08
C ALA A 80 -14.83 4.82 -10.64
N ASP A 81 -15.07 6.14 -10.62
CA ASP A 81 -14.02 7.10 -10.95
C ASP A 81 -12.88 7.07 -9.90
N ARG A 82 -11.70 7.59 -10.28
CA ARG A 82 -10.49 7.56 -9.45
C ARG A 82 -10.68 8.20 -8.06
N ARG A 83 -11.47 9.28 -7.93
CA ARG A 83 -11.69 9.92 -6.63
C ARG A 83 -12.57 9.05 -5.74
N THR A 84 -13.58 8.41 -6.32
CA THR A 84 -14.43 7.46 -5.60
C THR A 84 -13.63 6.23 -5.16
N GLN A 85 -12.77 5.68 -6.02
CA GLN A 85 -11.87 4.58 -5.63
C GLN A 85 -10.97 4.96 -4.46
N LEU A 86 -10.34 6.14 -4.50
CA LEU A 86 -9.50 6.62 -3.41
C LEU A 86 -10.29 6.79 -2.09
N ARG A 87 -11.50 7.34 -2.14
CA ARG A 87 -12.35 7.47 -0.94
C ARG A 87 -12.74 6.13 -0.36
N LYS A 88 -13.14 5.17 -1.20
CA LYS A 88 -13.49 3.83 -0.74
C LYS A 88 -12.28 3.10 -0.16
N PHE A 89 -11.11 3.23 -0.77
CA PHE A 89 -9.85 2.74 -0.21
C PHE A 89 -9.59 3.30 1.19
N MET A 90 -9.68 4.62 1.38
CA MET A 90 -9.48 5.25 2.70
C MET A 90 -10.46 4.71 3.73
N SER A 91 -11.73 4.55 3.35
CA SER A 91 -12.76 3.95 4.20
C SER A 91 -12.42 2.50 4.58
N SER A 92 -11.92 1.69 3.63
CA SER A 92 -11.53 0.30 3.87
C SER A 92 -10.27 0.19 4.74
N LEU A 93 -9.33 1.13 4.66
CA LEU A 93 -8.18 1.18 5.57
C LEU A 93 -8.60 1.48 7.01
N GLU A 94 -9.53 2.41 7.18
CA GLU A 94 -10.01 2.84 8.49
C GLU A 94 -10.87 1.76 9.16
N ASN A 95 -11.85 1.25 8.42
CA ASN A 95 -12.91 0.38 8.93
C ASN A 95 -12.67 -1.11 8.67
N GLY A 96 -11.62 -1.48 7.92
CA GLY A 96 -11.41 -2.84 7.44
C GLY A 96 -12.25 -3.16 6.20
N THR A 97 -12.04 -4.35 5.65
CA THR A 97 -12.75 -4.85 4.46
C THR A 97 -13.73 -5.98 4.75
N VAL A 98 -13.64 -6.58 5.94
CA VAL A 98 -14.51 -7.69 6.37
C VAL A 98 -15.84 -7.14 6.87
N ASP A 99 -16.94 -7.59 6.27
CA ASP A 99 -18.29 -7.28 6.74
C ASP A 99 -18.57 -7.94 8.09
N VAL A 100 -19.05 -7.16 9.06
CA VAL A 100 -19.17 -7.62 10.45
C VAL A 100 -20.33 -8.60 10.62
N ASP A 101 -21.39 -8.46 9.85
CA ASP A 101 -22.62 -9.24 9.99
C ASP A 101 -22.51 -10.57 9.23
N THR A 102 -22.04 -10.51 7.98
CA THR A 102 -21.92 -11.67 7.10
C THR A 102 -20.60 -12.42 7.25
N LYS A 103 -19.57 -11.79 7.85
CA LYS A 103 -18.19 -12.31 7.94
C LYS A 103 -17.53 -12.56 6.58
N ILE A 104 -18.09 -12.01 5.50
CA ILE A 104 -17.55 -12.13 4.14
C ILE A 104 -16.77 -10.86 3.81
N ASP A 105 -15.63 -11.02 3.15
CA ASP A 105 -14.90 -9.90 2.56
C ASP A 105 -15.02 -9.94 1.03
N PRO A 106 -15.85 -9.06 0.43
CA PRO A 106 -16.04 -9.03 -1.02
C PRO A 106 -14.78 -8.57 -1.78
N THR A 107 -13.82 -7.93 -1.10
CA THR A 107 -12.53 -7.54 -1.69
C THR A 107 -11.49 -8.67 -1.63
N GLY A 108 -11.67 -9.64 -0.74
CA GLY A 108 -10.70 -10.71 -0.49
C GLY A 108 -9.36 -10.25 0.11
N LEU A 109 -9.28 -9.01 0.60
CA LEU A 109 -8.06 -8.43 1.20
C LEU A 109 -7.90 -8.76 2.68
N TYR A 110 -9.00 -9.08 3.36
CA TYR A 110 -9.11 -9.41 4.78
C TYR A 110 -8.41 -8.40 5.69
N TRP A 111 -8.50 -7.12 5.36
CA TRP A 111 -7.96 -6.05 6.18
C TRP A 111 -8.81 -5.86 7.43
N ALA A 112 -8.14 -5.89 8.57
CA ALA A 112 -8.74 -5.46 9.82
C ALA A 112 -8.81 -3.91 9.88
N PRO A 113 -9.74 -3.36 10.69
CA PRO A 113 -9.77 -1.93 10.96
C PRO A 113 -8.43 -1.47 11.54
N THR A 114 -7.71 -0.61 10.83
CA THR A 114 -6.39 -0.13 11.28
C THR A 114 -6.54 0.99 12.33
N GLY A 115 -7.73 1.58 12.43
CA GLY A 115 -8.06 2.71 13.31
C GLY A 115 -7.53 4.04 12.75
N ILE A 116 -8.27 5.13 12.99
CA ILE A 116 -8.05 6.44 12.34
C ILE A 116 -6.62 6.99 12.53
N THR A 117 -6.02 6.77 13.71
CA THR A 117 -4.68 7.28 14.06
C THR A 117 -3.58 6.63 13.23
N LYS A 118 -3.68 5.33 12.95
CA LYS A 118 -2.70 4.61 12.12
C LYS A 118 -3.00 4.80 10.65
N ALA A 119 -4.28 4.84 10.26
CA ALA A 119 -4.67 5.16 8.89
C ALA A 119 -4.07 6.50 8.46
N LYS A 120 -4.21 7.57 9.26
CA LYS A 120 -3.63 8.91 9.01
C LYS A 120 -2.10 8.96 8.88
N ARG A 121 -1.36 7.91 9.24
CA ARG A 121 0.10 7.86 9.03
C ARG A 121 0.47 7.36 7.63
N LEU A 122 -0.47 6.74 6.94
CA LEU A 122 -0.30 6.18 5.60
C LEU A 122 -0.69 7.18 4.49
N TRP A 123 -1.25 8.36 4.80
CA TRP A 123 -1.64 9.35 3.79
C TRP A 123 -1.49 10.78 4.30
#